data_AF-A0AAP5JS44-F1
#
_entry.id   AF-A0AAP5JS44-F1
#
_cell.length_a   1.000
_cell.length_b   1.000
_cell.length_c   1.000
_cell.angle_alpha   90.00
_cell.angle_beta   90.00
_cell.angle_gamma   90.00
#
_symmetry.space_group_name_H-M   'P 1'
#
loop_
_entity.id
_entity.type
_entity.pdbx_description
1 polymer ?
#
loop_
_entity_poly.entity_id
_entity_poly.type
_entity_poly.pdbx_seq_one_letter_code
_entity_poly.pdbx_strand_id
1 'polypeptide(L)'
;MDNRISLRVELEKAIAETGCTLSHLEEKGGPQIGNLSACLRGKSLRPITMKQLDTLTEILGLPEGYYYEHYLAECFYKGRVARPRMESFLFRCAELGKTELVMEGINILADHPKYTELLFSVAENLYLSGHVKESISFYEEVIEGEKYNHSDRLVISHYRVFRASIGSDADKNLKAVVRFGGFRKKLPEGFQLDALLQLANVCYSLQLWSTVQQFAEELRILSNIVYQQVVRKLDSQRISEPPVETERHLVVYYGQAYLLKGMSLSKQGRFEEAKACIEGYEDLSWFKLLDNLGKKEVDKFSLFAKANRYCIELWLGNTGVLDEFVNFLVEHPKRIPSSLLVILEAANTYRLNIDHILELFADAYPSIPQQNVVFAQRHYRFYYQKAIYAFNRKRFAEGLETILYCLSLSIRAHKYRESLMCVMEFNKFDEYASDSQKVKFKDILKGGI
;
A
#
# COMPACT_ATOMS: atom_id res chain seq x y z
N MET A 1 -40.50 20.58 -14.61
CA MET A 1 -40.13 20.48 -16.03
C MET A 1 -39.28 19.24 -16.18
N ASP A 2 -39.42 18.50 -17.28
CA ASP A 2 -38.56 17.33 -17.53
C ASP A 2 -37.13 17.84 -17.75
N ASN A 3 -36.24 17.70 -16.76
CA ASN A 3 -34.87 18.22 -16.82
C ASN A 3 -34.09 17.68 -18.03
N ARG A 4 -34.56 16.59 -18.68
CA ARG A 4 -34.03 16.09 -19.96
C ARG A 4 -34.24 17.07 -21.12
N ILE A 5 -35.23 17.96 -21.02
CA ILE A 5 -35.44 19.05 -21.98
C ILE A 5 -34.30 20.07 -21.87
N SER A 6 -33.77 20.33 -20.67
CA SER A 6 -32.70 21.31 -20.45
C SER A 6 -31.43 20.93 -21.22
N LEU A 7 -30.95 19.69 -21.06
CA LEU A 7 -29.79 19.18 -21.81
C LEU A 7 -29.97 19.35 -23.32
N ARG A 8 -31.17 19.03 -23.83
CA ARG A 8 -31.45 19.08 -25.27
C ARG A 8 -31.50 20.51 -25.79
N VAL A 9 -32.09 21.44 -25.05
CA VAL A 9 -32.12 22.86 -25.40
C VAL A 9 -30.69 23.41 -25.52
N GLU A 10 -29.83 23.10 -24.55
CA GLU A 10 -28.43 23.53 -24.58
C GLU A 10 -27.64 22.90 -25.74
N LEU A 11 -27.86 21.62 -26.03
CA LEU A 11 -27.26 20.95 -27.18
C LEU A 11 -27.75 21.53 -28.51
N GLU A 12 -29.06 21.78 -28.66
CA GLU A 12 -29.63 22.37 -29.88
C GLU A 12 -29.11 23.79 -30.12
N LYS A 13 -28.97 24.58 -29.05
CA LYS A 13 -28.38 25.92 -29.11
C LYS A 13 -26.92 25.87 -29.58
N ALA A 14 -26.09 25.04 -28.94
CA ALA A 14 -24.69 24.91 -29.31
C ALA A 14 -24.52 24.40 -30.76
N ILE A 15 -25.33 23.43 -31.18
CA ILE A 15 -25.33 22.93 -32.56
C ILE A 15 -25.71 24.07 -33.53
N ALA A 16 -26.74 24.87 -33.22
CA ALA A 16 -27.14 25.99 -34.08
C ALA A 16 -26.03 27.04 -34.22
N GLU A 17 -25.29 27.32 -33.16
CA GLU A 17 -24.16 28.26 -33.15
C GLU A 17 -23.00 27.79 -34.05
N THR A 18 -22.84 26.47 -34.27
CA THR A 18 -21.83 25.95 -35.22
C THR A 18 -22.17 26.15 -36.69
N GLY A 19 -23.43 26.46 -37.03
CA GLY A 19 -23.92 26.52 -38.40
C GLY A 19 -23.95 25.16 -39.15
N CYS A 20 -23.61 24.05 -38.48
CA CYS A 20 -23.59 22.72 -39.08
C CYS A 20 -24.98 22.06 -39.08
N THR A 21 -25.25 21.22 -40.08
CA THR A 21 -26.45 20.36 -40.06
C THR A 21 -26.21 19.15 -39.15
N LEU A 22 -27.28 18.58 -38.60
CA LEU A 22 -27.19 17.36 -37.77
C LEU A 22 -26.50 16.21 -38.51
N SER A 23 -26.80 16.03 -39.80
CA SER A 23 -26.17 14.99 -40.63
C SER A 23 -24.67 15.17 -40.79
N HIS A 24 -24.18 16.42 -40.86
CA HIS A 24 -22.75 16.69 -40.92
C HIS A 24 -22.05 16.37 -39.58
N LEU A 25 -22.71 16.63 -38.45
CA LEU A 25 -22.19 16.27 -37.13
C LEU A 25 -22.20 14.75 -36.91
N GLU A 26 -23.24 14.05 -37.39
CA GLU A 26 -23.31 12.58 -37.39
C GLU A 26 -22.18 11.96 -38.23
N GLU A 27 -21.87 12.53 -39.39
CA GLU A 27 -20.73 12.10 -40.22
C GLU A 27 -19.40 12.31 -39.50
N LYS A 28 -19.20 13.49 -38.90
CA LYS A 28 -17.96 13.84 -38.19
C LYS A 28 -17.71 12.98 -36.95
N GLY A 29 -18.77 12.59 -36.21
CA GLY A 29 -18.65 11.71 -35.03
C GLY A 29 -18.81 10.22 -35.29
N GLY A 30 -19.12 9.86 -36.53
CA GLY A 30 -19.23 8.47 -36.96
C GLY A 30 -20.23 7.65 -36.14
N PRO A 31 -20.03 6.32 -36.04
CA PRO A 31 -20.98 5.40 -35.40
C PRO A 31 -21.27 5.70 -33.92
N GLN A 32 -20.39 6.43 -33.24
CA GLN A 32 -20.50 6.70 -31.80
C GLN A 32 -21.53 7.78 -31.47
N ILE A 33 -21.74 8.76 -32.37
CA ILE A 33 -22.79 9.76 -32.22
C ILE A 33 -24.18 9.14 -32.45
N GLY A 34 -24.30 8.23 -33.41
CA GLY A 34 -25.57 7.60 -33.76
C GLY A 34 -26.57 8.60 -34.37
N ASN A 35 -27.87 8.36 -34.20
CA ASN A 35 -28.91 9.22 -34.77
C ASN A 35 -29.26 10.38 -33.82
N LEU A 36 -28.67 11.56 -34.06
CA LEU A 36 -28.89 12.79 -33.30
C LEU A 36 -30.32 13.29 -33.47
N SER A 37 -30.94 13.11 -34.64
CA SER A 37 -32.33 13.54 -34.84
C SER A 37 -33.26 12.84 -33.85
N ALA A 38 -33.16 11.52 -33.67
CA ALA A 38 -33.97 10.79 -32.69
C ALA A 38 -33.63 11.17 -31.22
N CYS A 39 -32.41 11.66 -31.00
CA CYS A 39 -31.89 12.09 -29.71
C CYS A 39 -32.07 13.59 -29.43
N LEU A 40 -32.66 14.39 -30.32
CA LEU A 40 -32.89 15.82 -30.10
C LEU A 40 -34.30 16.24 -30.51
N ARG A 41 -34.80 15.69 -31.63
CA ARG A 41 -36.05 16.08 -32.28
C ARG A 41 -37.05 14.92 -32.34
N GLY A 42 -38.19 15.03 -31.65
CA GLY A 42 -39.29 14.06 -31.81
C GLY A 42 -40.32 14.03 -30.67
N LYS A 43 -41.42 13.27 -30.89
CA LYS A 43 -42.46 13.03 -29.87
C LYS A 43 -42.02 12.05 -28.77
N SER A 44 -41.13 11.11 -29.10
CA SER A 44 -40.48 10.22 -28.14
C SER A 44 -38.97 10.38 -28.28
N LEU A 45 -38.36 10.89 -27.23
CA LEU A 45 -36.97 11.30 -27.20
C LEU A 45 -36.09 10.11 -26.79
N ARG A 46 -35.19 9.67 -27.69
CA ARG A 46 -34.26 8.58 -27.38
C ARG A 46 -33.23 9.06 -26.34
N PRO A 47 -32.99 8.30 -25.26
CA PRO A 47 -31.85 8.44 -24.36
C PRO A 47 -30.54 8.79 -25.05
N ILE A 48 -29.86 9.85 -24.58
CA ILE A 48 -28.45 10.10 -24.91
C ILE A 48 -27.60 9.26 -23.95
N THR A 49 -26.59 8.57 -24.47
CA THR A 49 -25.58 7.86 -23.65
C THR A 49 -24.41 8.78 -23.31
N MET A 50 -23.65 8.46 -22.26
CA MET A 50 -22.46 9.25 -21.89
C MET A 50 -21.46 9.36 -23.03
N LYS A 51 -21.19 8.24 -23.71
CA LYS A 51 -20.27 8.21 -24.85
C LYS A 51 -20.74 9.11 -25.99
N GLN A 52 -22.04 9.12 -26.28
CA GLN A 52 -22.61 10.02 -27.28
C GLN A 52 -22.46 11.48 -26.87
N LEU A 53 -22.71 11.80 -25.60
CA LEU A 53 -22.56 13.16 -25.07
C LEU A 53 -21.11 13.64 -25.18
N ASP A 54 -20.15 12.82 -24.76
CA ASP A 54 -18.73 13.16 -24.80
C ASP A 54 -18.25 13.38 -26.24
N THR A 55 -18.62 12.48 -27.16
CA THR A 55 -18.28 12.59 -28.59
C THR A 55 -18.88 13.87 -29.20
N LEU A 56 -20.14 14.19 -28.86
CA LEU A 56 -20.79 15.41 -29.34
C LEU A 56 -20.12 16.67 -28.75
N THR A 57 -19.75 16.65 -27.48
CA THR A 57 -19.06 17.76 -26.80
C THR A 57 -17.71 18.06 -27.47
N GLU A 58 -16.94 17.01 -27.78
CA GLU A 58 -15.66 17.11 -28.50
C GLU A 58 -15.85 17.72 -29.89
N ILE A 59 -16.86 17.27 -30.64
CA ILE A 59 -17.13 17.75 -32.01
C ILE A 59 -17.54 19.21 -32.04
N LEU A 60 -18.25 19.67 -31.00
CA LEU A 60 -18.61 21.06 -30.77
C LEU A 60 -17.43 21.91 -30.29
N GLY A 61 -16.25 21.31 -30.06
CA GLY A 61 -15.05 22.01 -29.61
C GLY A 61 -15.14 22.50 -28.16
N LEU A 62 -15.98 21.86 -27.35
CA LEU A 62 -16.20 22.19 -25.95
C LEU A 62 -15.35 21.29 -25.02
N PRO A 63 -15.00 21.76 -23.81
CA PRO A 63 -14.22 20.97 -22.88
C PRO A 63 -15.00 19.74 -22.38
N GLU A 64 -14.28 18.67 -22.07
CA GLU A 64 -14.84 17.43 -21.53
C GLU A 64 -15.66 17.70 -20.25
N GLY A 65 -16.82 17.06 -20.13
CA GLY A 65 -17.71 17.24 -18.98
C GLY A 65 -18.55 18.52 -18.99
N TYR A 66 -18.51 19.33 -20.06
CA TYR A 66 -19.26 20.60 -20.17
C TYR A 66 -20.76 20.44 -19.87
N TYR A 67 -21.40 19.38 -20.38
CA TYR A 67 -22.84 19.16 -20.25
C TYR A 67 -23.26 18.29 -19.06
N TYR A 68 -22.35 17.88 -18.17
CA TYR A 68 -22.65 16.89 -17.14
C TYR A 68 -23.70 17.39 -16.12
N GLU A 69 -23.72 18.68 -15.81
CA GLU A 69 -24.73 19.29 -14.93
C GLU A 69 -26.16 19.11 -15.45
N HIS A 70 -26.32 19.04 -16.77
CA HIS A 70 -27.63 18.83 -17.41
C HIS A 70 -27.95 17.35 -17.66
N TYR A 71 -26.97 16.46 -17.52
CA TYR A 71 -27.13 15.05 -17.91
C TYR A 71 -27.81 14.18 -16.85
N LEU A 72 -27.78 14.55 -15.56
CA LEU A 72 -28.33 13.71 -14.48
C LEU A 72 -29.79 13.29 -14.73
N ALA A 73 -30.59 14.15 -15.35
CA ALA A 73 -31.97 13.85 -15.73
C ALA A 73 -32.10 12.71 -16.75
N GLU A 74 -31.12 12.56 -17.64
CA GLU A 74 -31.04 11.43 -18.57
C GLU A 74 -30.79 10.12 -17.80
N CYS A 75 -30.27 10.13 -16.58
CA CYS A 75 -30.11 8.90 -15.81
C CYS A 75 -31.43 8.30 -15.29
N PHE A 76 -32.58 8.90 -15.59
CA PHE A 76 -33.90 8.40 -15.20
C PHE A 76 -34.77 7.98 -16.38
N TYR A 77 -35.59 6.95 -16.16
CA TYR A 77 -36.63 6.51 -17.08
C TYR A 77 -37.87 6.07 -16.31
N LYS A 78 -39.02 6.70 -16.60
CA LYS A 78 -40.32 6.46 -15.91
C LYS A 78 -40.19 6.47 -14.37
N GLY A 79 -39.45 7.45 -13.83
CA GLY A 79 -39.24 7.60 -12.37
C GLY A 79 -38.30 6.57 -11.74
N ARG A 80 -37.57 5.77 -12.54
CA ARG A 80 -36.56 4.81 -12.05
C ARG A 80 -35.18 5.17 -12.59
N VAL A 81 -34.14 4.84 -11.82
CA VAL A 81 -32.75 5.01 -12.26
C VAL A 81 -32.45 4.00 -13.38
N ALA A 82 -31.99 4.51 -14.50
CA ALA A 82 -31.44 3.71 -15.58
C ALA A 82 -29.99 3.34 -15.22
N ARG A 83 -29.82 2.18 -14.57
CA ARG A 83 -28.54 1.73 -13.99
C ARG A 83 -27.31 1.96 -14.89
N PRO A 84 -27.28 1.53 -16.17
CA PRO A 84 -26.08 1.69 -17.01
C PRO A 84 -25.70 3.16 -17.27
N ARG A 85 -26.71 4.05 -17.40
CA ARG A 85 -26.48 5.48 -17.62
C ARG A 85 -26.01 6.17 -16.35
N MET A 86 -26.60 5.82 -15.20
CA MET A 86 -26.17 6.34 -13.91
C MET A 86 -24.74 5.89 -13.58
N GLU A 87 -24.41 4.61 -13.82
CA GLU A 87 -23.06 4.07 -13.64
C GLU A 87 -22.03 4.84 -14.47
N SER A 88 -22.28 4.98 -15.78
CA SER A 88 -21.39 5.71 -16.69
C SER A 88 -21.24 7.18 -16.29
N PHE A 89 -22.34 7.82 -15.88
CA PHE A 89 -22.34 9.21 -15.45
C PHE A 89 -21.48 9.40 -14.20
N LEU A 90 -21.72 8.60 -13.15
CA LEU A 90 -20.99 8.69 -11.89
C LEU A 90 -19.49 8.39 -12.07
N PHE A 91 -19.15 7.37 -12.86
CA PHE A 91 -17.76 7.04 -13.17
C PHE A 91 -17.06 8.22 -13.84
N ARG A 92 -17.67 8.80 -14.88
CA ARG A 92 -17.08 9.91 -15.63
C ARG A 92 -17.03 11.22 -14.83
N CYS A 93 -18.04 11.51 -14.01
CA CYS A 93 -18.01 12.64 -13.10
C CYS A 93 -16.86 12.49 -12.08
N ALA A 94 -16.65 11.29 -11.54
CA ALA A 94 -15.54 11.01 -10.63
C ALA A 94 -14.18 11.16 -11.32
N GLU A 95 -14.01 10.61 -12.54
CA GLU A 95 -12.78 10.72 -13.34
C GLU A 95 -12.39 12.18 -13.63
N LEU A 96 -13.37 13.04 -13.91
CA LEU A 96 -13.17 14.47 -14.18
C LEU A 96 -13.14 15.35 -12.92
N GLY A 97 -13.19 14.77 -11.72
CA GLY A 97 -13.20 15.52 -10.47
C GLY A 97 -14.43 16.39 -10.25
N LYS A 98 -15.58 16.06 -10.88
CA LYS A 98 -16.87 16.75 -10.71
C LYS A 98 -17.55 16.30 -9.41
N THR A 99 -16.94 16.63 -8.28
CA THR A 99 -17.32 16.11 -6.95
C THR A 99 -18.76 16.41 -6.54
N GLU A 100 -19.28 17.60 -6.89
CA GLU A 100 -20.66 17.98 -6.55
C GLU A 100 -21.68 17.08 -7.24
N LEU A 101 -21.50 16.81 -8.53
CA LEU A 101 -22.36 15.91 -9.32
C LEU A 101 -22.26 14.47 -8.85
N VAL A 102 -21.07 14.03 -8.43
CA VAL A 102 -20.89 12.71 -7.81
C VAL A 102 -21.71 12.61 -6.53
N MET A 103 -21.61 13.59 -5.64
CA MET A 103 -22.35 13.59 -4.37
C MET A 103 -23.86 13.65 -4.58
N GLU A 104 -24.34 14.44 -5.55
CA GLU A 104 -25.75 14.49 -5.91
C GLU A 104 -26.26 13.11 -6.36
N GLY A 105 -25.54 12.47 -7.28
CA GLY A 105 -25.91 11.14 -7.75
C GLY A 105 -25.81 10.06 -6.65
N ILE A 106 -24.82 10.14 -5.77
CA ILE A 106 -24.71 9.27 -4.59
C ILE A 106 -25.95 9.41 -3.69
N ASN A 107 -26.33 10.63 -3.31
CA ASN A 107 -27.47 10.87 -2.42
C ASN A 107 -28.77 10.28 -2.99
N ILE A 108 -29.01 10.46 -4.29
CA ILE A 108 -30.16 9.89 -5.00
C ILE A 108 -30.19 8.36 -4.90
N LEU A 109 -29.02 7.70 -4.96
CA LEU A 109 -28.93 6.24 -4.88
C LEU A 109 -29.02 5.73 -3.44
N ALA A 110 -28.41 6.44 -2.49
CA ALA A 110 -28.37 6.09 -1.08
C ALA A 110 -29.78 6.08 -0.44
N ASP A 111 -30.70 6.91 -0.93
CA ASP A 111 -32.12 6.94 -0.51
C ASP A 111 -32.86 5.60 -0.70
N HIS A 112 -32.30 4.68 -1.51
CA HIS A 112 -32.95 3.43 -1.85
C HIS A 112 -31.98 2.22 -1.82
N PRO A 113 -32.13 1.30 -0.84
CA PRO A 113 -31.23 0.14 -0.66
C PRO A 113 -31.09 -0.77 -1.89
N LYS A 114 -32.06 -0.76 -2.82
CA LYS A 114 -32.00 -1.51 -4.09
C LYS A 114 -30.90 -1.03 -5.05
N TYR A 115 -30.27 0.11 -4.78
CA TYR A 115 -29.19 0.67 -5.60
C TYR A 115 -27.80 0.52 -4.96
N THR A 116 -27.68 -0.12 -3.79
CA THR A 116 -26.36 -0.34 -3.16
C THR A 116 -25.42 -1.16 -4.04
N GLU A 117 -25.95 -2.12 -4.80
CA GLU A 117 -25.18 -2.87 -5.80
C GLU A 117 -24.62 -1.98 -6.90
N LEU A 118 -25.37 -0.95 -7.33
CA LEU A 118 -24.91 0.02 -8.33
C LEU A 118 -23.78 0.90 -7.76
N LEU A 119 -23.94 1.39 -6.53
CA LEU A 119 -22.87 2.15 -5.84
C LEU A 119 -21.59 1.32 -5.73
N PHE A 120 -21.71 0.05 -5.35
CA PHE A 120 -20.58 -0.86 -5.28
C PHE A 120 -19.93 -1.09 -6.66
N SER A 121 -20.72 -1.27 -7.72
CA SER A 121 -20.21 -1.44 -9.09
C SER A 121 -19.38 -0.23 -9.54
N VAL A 122 -19.89 0.99 -9.31
CA VAL A 122 -19.15 2.23 -9.60
C VAL A 122 -17.86 2.29 -8.78
N ALA A 123 -17.92 1.94 -7.50
CA ALA A 123 -16.76 1.94 -6.61
C ALA A 123 -15.65 0.99 -7.06
N GLU A 124 -16.00 -0.27 -7.40
CA GLU A 124 -15.03 -1.26 -7.90
C GLU A 124 -14.46 -0.84 -9.25
N ASN A 125 -15.28 -0.33 -10.18
CA ASN A 125 -14.80 0.16 -11.46
C ASN A 125 -13.78 1.30 -11.29
N LEU A 126 -14.07 2.28 -10.43
CA LEU A 126 -13.14 3.38 -10.13
C LEU A 126 -11.85 2.85 -9.49
N TYR A 127 -11.98 1.97 -8.49
CA TYR A 127 -10.84 1.42 -7.77
C TYR A 127 -9.91 0.62 -8.68
N LEU A 128 -10.47 -0.28 -9.49
CA LEU A 128 -9.72 -1.14 -10.42
C LEU A 128 -9.12 -0.35 -11.59
N SER A 129 -9.72 0.79 -11.96
CA SER A 129 -9.20 1.72 -12.99
C SER A 129 -8.12 2.67 -12.45
N GLY A 130 -7.82 2.63 -11.14
CA GLY A 130 -6.78 3.46 -10.51
C GLY A 130 -7.28 4.75 -9.85
N HIS A 131 -8.58 5.07 -9.96
CA HIS A 131 -9.24 6.20 -9.27
C HIS A 131 -9.59 5.85 -7.82
N VAL A 132 -8.57 5.45 -7.07
CA VAL A 132 -8.73 4.89 -5.72
C VAL A 132 -9.34 5.91 -4.76
N LYS A 133 -8.94 7.18 -4.83
CA LYS A 133 -9.44 8.22 -3.90
C LYS A 133 -10.91 8.53 -4.16
N GLU A 134 -11.28 8.61 -5.44
CA GLU A 134 -12.62 8.92 -5.91
C GLU A 134 -13.60 7.79 -5.59
N SER A 135 -13.12 6.53 -5.53
CA SER A 135 -13.94 5.37 -5.16
C SER A 135 -14.39 5.36 -3.68
N ILE A 136 -13.69 6.08 -2.79
CA ILE A 136 -13.90 5.98 -1.33
C ILE A 136 -15.33 6.37 -0.95
N SER A 137 -15.84 7.50 -1.45
CA SER A 137 -17.19 7.97 -1.10
C SER A 137 -18.27 6.95 -1.45
N PHE A 138 -18.12 6.23 -2.57
CA PHE A 138 -19.06 5.19 -2.96
C PHE A 138 -18.99 3.97 -2.01
N TYR A 139 -17.80 3.54 -1.61
CA TYR A 139 -17.66 2.45 -0.64
C TYR A 139 -18.22 2.80 0.74
N GLU A 140 -18.03 4.05 1.19
CA GLU A 140 -18.59 4.52 2.46
C GLU A 140 -20.11 4.42 2.48
N GLU A 141 -20.76 4.78 1.37
CA GLU A 141 -22.22 4.68 1.22
C GLU A 141 -22.70 3.23 1.14
N VAL A 142 -21.94 2.34 0.50
CA VAL A 142 -22.21 0.90 0.53
C VAL A 142 -22.13 0.37 1.96
N ILE A 143 -21.13 0.79 2.74
CA ILE A 143 -20.96 0.38 4.13
C ILE A 143 -22.15 0.82 4.97
N GLU A 144 -22.58 2.07 4.84
CA GLU A 144 -23.72 2.60 5.60
C GLU A 144 -25.04 1.92 5.19
N GLY A 145 -25.26 1.76 3.87
CA GLY A 145 -26.48 1.16 3.32
C GLY A 145 -26.64 -0.33 3.62
N GLU A 146 -25.55 -1.07 3.86
CA GLU A 146 -25.56 -2.50 4.16
C GLU A 146 -25.14 -2.84 5.60
N LYS A 147 -25.05 -1.87 6.52
CA LYS A 147 -24.56 -2.06 7.90
C LYS A 147 -25.21 -3.20 8.71
N TYR A 148 -26.48 -3.53 8.41
CA TYR A 148 -27.22 -4.62 9.06
C TYR A 148 -27.26 -5.92 8.25
N ASN A 149 -26.68 -5.92 7.05
CA ASN A 149 -26.58 -7.06 6.18
C ASN A 149 -25.21 -7.73 6.33
N HIS A 150 -25.09 -8.99 5.90
CA HIS A 150 -23.83 -9.75 5.91
C HIS A 150 -23.45 -10.13 4.48
N SER A 151 -23.31 -9.11 3.63
CA SER A 151 -22.93 -9.28 2.22
C SER A 151 -21.40 -9.25 2.05
N ASP A 152 -20.93 -9.90 0.98
CA ASP A 152 -19.52 -9.79 0.57
C ASP A 152 -19.17 -8.36 0.17
N ARG A 153 -20.11 -7.62 -0.45
CA ARG A 153 -19.92 -6.21 -0.83
C ARG A 153 -19.57 -5.32 0.35
N LEU A 154 -20.27 -5.47 1.48
CA LEU A 154 -20.00 -4.71 2.70
C LEU A 154 -18.55 -4.91 3.16
N VAL A 155 -18.12 -6.17 3.27
CA VAL A 155 -16.79 -6.51 3.82
C VAL A 155 -15.68 -6.17 2.83
N ILE A 156 -15.91 -6.33 1.52
CA ILE A 156 -15.00 -5.88 0.47
C ILE A 156 -14.88 -4.36 0.49
N SER A 157 -15.98 -3.62 0.66
CA SER A 157 -15.95 -2.15 0.77
C SER A 157 -15.08 -1.70 1.96
N HIS A 158 -15.24 -2.32 3.13
CA HIS A 158 -14.36 -2.08 4.27
C HIS A 158 -12.88 -2.35 3.96
N TYR A 159 -12.58 -3.42 3.21
CA TYR A 159 -11.22 -3.75 2.78
C TYR A 159 -10.65 -2.72 1.79
N ARG A 160 -11.43 -2.28 0.80
CA ARG A 160 -11.03 -1.27 -0.20
C ARG A 160 -10.75 0.08 0.45
N VAL A 161 -11.61 0.52 1.36
CA VAL A 161 -11.40 1.73 2.16
C VAL A 161 -10.14 1.61 3.02
N PHE A 162 -9.92 0.46 3.67
CA PHE A 162 -8.66 0.21 4.40
C PHE A 162 -7.45 0.38 3.49
N ARG A 163 -7.42 -0.31 2.34
CA ARG A 163 -6.32 -0.22 1.37
C ARG A 163 -6.07 1.22 0.91
N ALA A 164 -7.13 1.97 0.62
CA ALA A 164 -7.06 3.36 0.17
C ALA A 164 -6.57 4.32 1.27
N SER A 165 -6.79 3.97 2.55
CA SER A 165 -6.44 4.80 3.71
C SER A 165 -4.97 4.66 4.13
N ILE A 166 -4.28 3.59 3.72
CA ILE A 166 -2.88 3.36 4.09
C ILE A 166 -1.95 4.33 3.35
N GLY A 167 -1.11 5.01 4.10
CA GLY A 167 -0.13 5.96 3.58
C GLY A 167 1.09 6.13 4.48
N SER A 168 1.72 7.31 4.44
CA SER A 168 2.90 7.64 5.24
C SER A 168 2.61 8.08 6.68
N ASP A 169 1.34 8.35 7.00
CA ASP A 169 0.90 8.86 8.29
C ASP A 169 0.58 7.69 9.24
N ALA A 170 1.37 7.57 10.32
CA ALA A 170 1.25 6.47 11.27
C ALA A 170 -0.09 6.45 12.02
N ASP A 171 -0.65 7.62 12.36
CA ASP A 171 -1.90 7.72 13.11
C ASP A 171 -3.09 7.35 12.22
N LYS A 172 -3.08 7.78 10.96
CA LYS A 172 -4.08 7.37 9.97
C LYS A 172 -4.02 5.86 9.71
N ASN A 173 -2.81 5.31 9.57
CA ASN A 173 -2.61 3.88 9.39
C ASN A 173 -3.15 3.07 10.58
N LEU A 174 -2.90 3.52 11.82
CA LEU A 174 -3.43 2.88 13.03
C LEU A 174 -4.96 2.90 13.04
N LYS A 175 -5.59 4.05 12.74
CA LYS A 175 -7.05 4.16 12.64
C LYS A 175 -7.62 3.22 11.59
N ALA A 176 -6.97 3.10 10.44
CA ALA A 176 -7.40 2.20 9.37
C ALA A 176 -7.33 0.73 9.81
N VAL A 177 -6.25 0.30 10.47
CA VAL A 177 -6.10 -1.05 11.03
C VAL A 177 -7.22 -1.35 12.04
N VAL A 178 -7.50 -0.44 12.96
CA VAL A 178 -8.55 -0.63 13.97
C VAL A 178 -9.92 -0.73 13.31
N ARG A 179 -10.23 0.17 12.36
CA ARG A 179 -11.51 0.21 11.65
C ARG A 179 -11.80 -1.09 10.89
N PHE A 180 -10.82 -1.60 10.16
CA PHE A 180 -11.01 -2.77 9.30
C PHE A 180 -10.77 -4.11 10.02
N GLY A 181 -9.93 -4.14 11.06
CA GLY A 181 -9.49 -5.37 11.71
C GLY A 181 -10.64 -6.31 12.12
N GLY A 182 -11.78 -5.78 12.58
CA GLY A 182 -12.95 -6.58 12.95
C GLY A 182 -13.67 -7.28 11.78
N PHE A 183 -13.51 -6.80 10.56
CA PHE A 183 -14.21 -7.32 9.36
C PHE A 183 -13.40 -8.37 8.60
N ARG A 184 -12.08 -8.42 8.81
CA ARG A 184 -11.16 -9.25 8.00
C ARG A 184 -11.60 -10.71 7.87
N LYS A 185 -12.11 -11.34 8.94
CA LYS A 185 -12.51 -12.77 8.96
C LYS A 185 -13.76 -13.08 8.14
N LYS A 186 -14.51 -12.05 7.73
CA LYS A 186 -15.75 -12.18 6.97
C LYS A 186 -15.53 -12.05 5.46
N LEU A 187 -14.33 -11.69 5.02
CA LEU A 187 -14.02 -11.59 3.59
C LEU A 187 -14.05 -12.97 2.91
N PRO A 188 -14.22 -13.03 1.58
CA PRO A 188 -13.89 -14.24 0.83
C PRO A 188 -12.41 -14.63 1.02
N GLU A 189 -12.08 -15.93 0.96
CA GLU A 189 -10.76 -16.47 1.34
C GLU A 189 -9.58 -15.78 0.64
N GLY A 190 -9.71 -15.48 -0.66
CA GLY A 190 -8.67 -14.76 -1.42
C GLY A 190 -8.38 -13.37 -0.86
N PHE A 191 -9.45 -12.58 -0.66
CA PHE A 191 -9.36 -11.28 -0.01
C PHE A 191 -8.88 -11.37 1.44
N GLN A 192 -9.20 -12.44 2.17
CA GLN A 192 -8.67 -12.63 3.53
C GLN A 192 -7.15 -12.77 3.53
N LEU A 193 -6.58 -13.56 2.61
CA LEU A 193 -5.13 -13.72 2.47
C LEU A 193 -4.46 -12.37 2.19
N ASP A 194 -5.01 -11.61 1.25
CA ASP A 194 -4.52 -10.27 0.92
C ASP A 194 -4.64 -9.30 2.08
N ALA A 195 -5.79 -9.28 2.74
CA ALA A 195 -6.06 -8.43 3.90
C ALA A 195 -5.12 -8.70 5.06
N LEU A 196 -4.90 -9.97 5.42
CA LEU A 196 -4.03 -10.35 6.53
C LEU A 196 -2.57 -9.98 6.26
N LEU A 197 -2.09 -10.19 5.04
CA LEU A 197 -0.75 -9.78 4.64
C LEU A 197 -0.58 -8.25 4.76
N GLN A 198 -1.54 -7.47 4.26
CA GLN A 198 -1.49 -6.01 4.34
C GLN A 198 -1.60 -5.50 5.78
N LEU A 199 -2.51 -6.05 6.58
CA LEU A 199 -2.64 -5.74 8.01
C LEU A 199 -1.34 -6.00 8.76
N ALA A 200 -0.70 -7.16 8.54
CA ALA A 200 0.56 -7.50 9.18
C ALA A 200 1.69 -6.53 8.78
N ASN A 201 1.77 -6.15 7.50
CA ASN A 201 2.76 -5.19 7.01
C ASN A 201 2.56 -3.78 7.59
N VAL A 202 1.32 -3.29 7.65
CA VAL A 202 1.01 -2.00 8.26
C VAL A 202 1.36 -2.02 9.75
N CYS A 203 0.93 -3.05 10.49
CA CYS A 203 1.29 -3.23 11.89
C CYS A 203 2.80 -3.34 12.11
N TYR A 204 3.55 -3.94 11.17
CA TYR A 204 5.00 -4.00 11.22
C TYR A 204 5.63 -2.61 11.11
N SER A 205 5.11 -1.76 10.20
CA SER A 205 5.56 -0.37 10.07
C SER A 205 5.27 0.47 11.32
N LEU A 206 4.16 0.16 12.02
CA LEU A 206 3.75 0.77 13.29
C LEU A 206 4.44 0.14 14.52
N GLN A 207 5.29 -0.88 14.32
CA GLN A 207 5.99 -1.59 15.39
C GLN A 207 5.07 -2.29 16.41
N LEU A 208 3.87 -2.69 15.99
CA LEU A 208 2.90 -3.42 16.80
C LEU A 208 3.21 -4.92 16.78
N TRP A 209 4.33 -5.32 17.39
CA TRP A 209 4.91 -6.65 17.24
C TRP A 209 3.99 -7.81 17.62
N SER A 210 3.20 -7.66 18.69
CA SER A 210 2.21 -8.67 19.10
C SER A 210 1.10 -8.83 18.06
N THR A 211 0.62 -7.73 17.49
CA THR A 211 -0.41 -7.73 16.44
C THR A 211 0.13 -8.29 15.13
N VAL A 212 1.39 -8.00 14.78
CA VAL A 212 2.06 -8.62 13.63
C VAL A 212 2.09 -10.14 13.77
N GLN A 213 2.49 -10.65 14.94
CA GLN A 213 2.51 -12.10 15.21
C GLN A 213 1.11 -12.72 15.08
N GLN A 214 0.07 -12.04 15.59
CA GLN A 214 -1.30 -12.51 15.50
C GLN A 214 -1.77 -12.64 14.04
N PHE A 215 -1.61 -11.58 13.23
CA PHE A 215 -2.02 -11.61 11.83
C PHE A 215 -1.16 -12.54 10.99
N ALA A 216 0.13 -12.64 11.28
CA ALA A 216 1.02 -13.59 10.63
C ALA A 216 0.62 -15.04 10.91
N GLU A 217 0.25 -15.37 12.15
CA GLU A 217 -0.22 -16.71 12.50
C GLU A 217 -1.57 -17.02 11.81
N GLU A 218 -2.49 -16.07 11.79
CA GLU A 218 -3.76 -16.20 11.07
C GLU A 218 -3.54 -16.41 9.56
N LEU A 219 -2.61 -15.67 8.95
CA LEU A 219 -2.21 -15.81 7.55
C LEU A 219 -1.59 -17.19 7.28
N ARG A 220 -0.74 -17.69 8.18
CA ARG A 220 -0.13 -19.02 8.07
C ARG A 220 -1.18 -20.13 8.05
N ILE A 221 -2.12 -20.06 8.98
CA ILE A 221 -3.20 -21.05 9.09
C ILE A 221 -4.07 -21.02 7.84
N LEU A 222 -4.53 -19.83 7.43
CA LEU A 222 -5.40 -19.67 6.28
C LEU A 222 -4.72 -20.09 4.97
N SER A 223 -3.48 -19.65 4.72
CA SER A 223 -2.74 -20.01 3.51
C SER A 223 -2.53 -21.53 3.40
N ASN A 224 -2.27 -22.21 4.52
CA ASN A 224 -2.17 -23.66 4.53
C ASN A 224 -3.52 -24.33 4.27
N ILE A 225 -4.63 -23.84 4.86
CA ILE A 225 -5.98 -24.38 4.59
C ILE A 225 -6.32 -24.27 3.10
N VAL A 226 -6.15 -23.07 2.52
CA VAL A 226 -6.41 -22.81 1.09
C VAL A 226 -5.53 -23.69 0.22
N TYR A 227 -4.24 -23.84 0.56
CA TYR A 227 -3.33 -24.72 -0.19
C TYR A 227 -3.81 -26.17 -0.20
N GLN A 228 -4.18 -26.71 0.96
CA GLN A 228 -4.65 -28.08 1.07
C GLN A 228 -5.97 -28.30 0.32
N GLN A 229 -6.88 -27.31 0.33
CA GLN A 229 -8.10 -27.37 -0.47
C GLN A 229 -7.79 -27.43 -1.97
N VAL A 230 -6.91 -26.58 -2.48
CA VAL A 230 -6.54 -26.56 -3.90
C VAL A 230 -5.85 -27.86 -4.31
N VAL A 231 -4.91 -28.37 -3.50
CA VAL A 231 -4.26 -29.67 -3.76
C VAL A 231 -5.26 -30.82 -3.82
N ARG A 232 -6.21 -30.89 -2.87
CA ARG A 232 -7.26 -31.92 -2.88
C ARG A 232 -8.15 -31.84 -4.13
N LYS A 233 -8.46 -30.64 -4.62
CA LYS A 233 -9.25 -30.46 -5.86
C LYS A 233 -8.50 -31.00 -7.08
N LEU A 234 -7.19 -30.77 -7.15
CA LEU A 234 -6.34 -31.30 -8.22
C LEU A 234 -6.25 -32.82 -8.18
N ASP A 235 -6.01 -33.38 -7.00
CA ASP A 235 -5.89 -34.83 -6.82
C ASP A 235 -7.23 -35.55 -7.14
N SER A 236 -8.38 -34.87 -6.99
CA SER A 236 -9.73 -35.41 -7.24
C SER A 236 -10.31 -35.08 -8.62
N GLN A 237 -9.55 -34.47 -9.54
CA GLN A 237 -9.99 -34.05 -10.88
C GLN A 237 -11.22 -33.12 -10.90
N ARG A 238 -11.57 -32.48 -9.77
CA ARG A 238 -12.67 -31.50 -9.67
C ARG A 238 -12.23 -30.12 -10.16
N ILE A 239 -11.77 -30.06 -11.42
CA ILE A 239 -11.16 -28.88 -12.06
C ILE A 239 -12.21 -27.79 -12.39
N SER A 240 -13.51 -28.06 -12.19
CA SER A 240 -14.59 -27.15 -12.60
C SER A 240 -14.76 -25.90 -11.74
N GLU A 241 -14.19 -25.84 -10.54
CA GLU A 241 -14.27 -24.63 -9.70
C GLU A 241 -13.03 -23.74 -9.93
N PRO A 242 -13.22 -22.42 -10.12
CA PRO A 242 -12.10 -21.51 -10.31
C PRO A 242 -11.18 -21.52 -9.07
N PRO A 243 -9.85 -21.36 -9.26
CA PRO A 243 -8.92 -21.25 -8.15
C PRO A 243 -9.24 -20.03 -7.29
N VAL A 244 -8.85 -20.08 -6.01
CA VAL A 244 -8.98 -18.92 -5.11
C VAL A 244 -8.17 -17.76 -5.67
N GLU A 245 -8.87 -16.73 -6.15
CA GLU A 245 -8.23 -15.54 -6.72
C GLU A 245 -7.55 -14.74 -5.62
N THR A 246 -6.28 -14.41 -5.83
CA THR A 246 -5.41 -13.75 -4.86
C THR A 246 -4.49 -12.77 -5.59
N GLU A 247 -4.09 -11.68 -4.94
CA GLU A 247 -3.15 -10.72 -5.55
C GLU A 247 -1.75 -11.30 -5.80
N ARG A 248 -1.38 -12.40 -5.13
CA ARG A 248 -0.06 -13.03 -5.18
C ARG A 248 -0.19 -14.53 -5.26
N HIS A 249 0.89 -15.18 -5.70
CA HIS A 249 0.97 -16.63 -5.67
C HIS A 249 0.86 -17.17 -4.23
N LEU A 250 0.17 -18.29 -4.01
CA LEU A 250 -0.19 -18.79 -2.68
C LEU A 250 1.02 -19.00 -1.74
N VAL A 251 2.15 -19.45 -2.30
CA VAL A 251 3.43 -19.62 -1.59
C VAL A 251 3.93 -18.32 -0.92
N VAL A 252 3.57 -17.16 -1.47
CA VAL A 252 3.93 -15.85 -0.91
C VAL A 252 3.26 -15.63 0.44
N TYR A 253 1.97 -15.92 0.57
CA TYR A 253 1.27 -15.74 1.85
C TYR A 253 1.84 -16.67 2.92
N TYR A 254 2.14 -17.92 2.56
CA TYR A 254 2.74 -18.88 3.47
C TYR A 254 4.14 -18.44 3.93
N GLY A 255 5.03 -18.12 2.99
CA GLY A 255 6.39 -17.66 3.31
C GLY A 255 6.40 -16.32 4.06
N GLN A 256 5.56 -15.36 3.67
CA GLN A 256 5.44 -14.07 4.36
C GLN A 256 4.91 -14.22 5.78
N ALA A 257 4.00 -15.16 6.04
CA ALA A 257 3.50 -15.42 7.38
C ALA A 257 4.64 -15.81 8.33
N TYR A 258 5.48 -16.76 7.94
CA TYR A 258 6.65 -17.11 8.76
C TYR A 258 7.68 -15.99 8.84
N LEU A 259 7.97 -15.32 7.72
CA LEU A 259 8.93 -14.22 7.67
C LEU A 259 8.53 -13.07 8.59
N LEU A 260 7.27 -12.62 8.54
CA LEU A 260 6.75 -11.53 9.38
C LEU A 260 6.74 -11.92 10.85
N LYS A 261 6.34 -13.16 11.18
CA LYS A 261 6.38 -13.69 12.55
C LYS A 261 7.82 -13.72 13.09
N GLY A 262 8.75 -14.29 12.33
CA GLY A 262 10.16 -14.37 12.69
C GLY A 262 10.78 -12.99 12.89
N MET A 263 10.58 -12.07 11.95
CA MET A 263 11.07 -10.70 12.07
C MET A 263 10.50 -9.96 13.29
N SER A 264 9.21 -10.16 13.60
CA SER A 264 8.58 -9.59 14.79
C SER A 264 9.20 -10.14 16.08
N LEU A 265 9.42 -11.46 16.15
CA LEU A 265 10.09 -12.11 17.28
C LEU A 265 11.53 -11.60 17.46
N SER A 266 12.30 -11.46 16.38
CA SER A 266 13.64 -10.86 16.43
C SER A 266 13.63 -9.44 16.98
N LYS A 267 12.63 -8.62 16.64
CA LYS A 267 12.49 -7.25 17.19
C LYS A 267 12.15 -7.21 18.69
N GLN A 268 11.73 -8.33 19.26
CA GLN A 268 11.49 -8.51 20.70
C GLN A 268 12.64 -9.25 21.41
N GLY A 269 13.75 -9.56 20.70
CA GLY A 269 14.87 -10.32 21.27
C GLY A 269 14.60 -11.82 21.43
N ARG A 270 13.49 -12.34 20.89
CA ARG A 270 13.11 -13.76 20.96
C ARG A 270 13.74 -14.53 19.81
N PHE A 271 15.07 -14.60 19.81
CA PHE A 271 15.85 -15.05 18.65
C PHE A 271 15.69 -16.55 18.34
N GLU A 272 15.62 -17.42 19.34
CA GLU A 272 15.42 -18.86 19.12
C GLU A 272 14.06 -19.17 18.48
N GLU A 273 13.00 -18.49 18.93
CA GLU A 273 11.68 -18.64 18.31
C GLU A 273 11.64 -18.06 16.89
N ALA A 274 12.39 -16.97 16.65
CA ALA A 274 12.56 -16.43 15.30
C ALA A 274 13.32 -17.41 14.39
N LYS A 275 14.30 -18.15 14.93
CA LYS A 275 15.05 -19.20 14.21
C LYS A 275 14.13 -20.32 13.76
N ALA A 276 13.27 -20.82 14.65
CA ALA A 276 12.26 -21.82 14.32
C ALA A 276 11.29 -21.34 13.22
N CYS A 277 11.03 -20.03 13.11
CA CYS A 277 10.24 -19.50 12.00
C CYS A 277 10.98 -19.60 10.65
N ILE A 278 12.31 -19.53 10.64
CA ILE A 278 13.12 -19.66 9.40
C ILE A 278 12.93 -21.03 8.76
N GLU A 279 12.92 -22.09 9.57
CA GLU A 279 12.70 -23.46 9.11
C GLU A 279 11.38 -23.62 8.36
N GLY A 280 10.37 -22.81 8.70
CA GLY A 280 9.07 -22.81 8.04
C GLY A 280 9.04 -22.21 6.64
N TYR A 281 10.04 -21.42 6.22
CA TYR A 281 10.06 -20.82 4.87
C TYR A 281 11.38 -20.98 4.11
N GLU A 282 12.40 -21.62 4.69
CA GLU A 282 13.70 -21.78 4.05
C GLU A 282 13.69 -22.71 2.84
N ASP A 283 12.84 -23.73 2.90
CA ASP A 283 12.55 -24.63 1.79
C ASP A 283 11.04 -24.69 1.57
N LEU A 284 10.62 -24.07 0.46
CA LEU A 284 9.24 -24.10 -0.02
C LEU A 284 9.13 -24.88 -1.34
N SER A 285 10.15 -25.66 -1.71
CA SER A 285 10.14 -26.48 -2.93
C SER A 285 9.09 -27.59 -2.90
N TRP A 286 8.63 -27.97 -1.70
CA TRP A 286 7.54 -28.94 -1.50
C TRP A 286 6.16 -28.43 -1.92
N PHE A 287 5.99 -27.12 -2.17
CA PHE A 287 4.74 -26.61 -2.75
C PHE A 287 4.52 -27.25 -4.13
N LYS A 288 3.44 -28.03 -4.29
CA LYS A 288 3.13 -28.69 -5.56
C LYS A 288 2.77 -27.69 -6.67
N LEU A 289 2.14 -26.59 -6.28
CA LEU A 289 1.50 -25.62 -7.15
C LEU A 289 2.44 -24.48 -7.54
N LEU A 290 3.60 -24.78 -8.13
CA LEU A 290 4.59 -23.76 -8.47
C LEU A 290 4.67 -23.53 -9.97
N ASP A 291 4.08 -22.42 -10.42
CA ASP A 291 4.36 -21.86 -11.74
C ASP A 291 5.73 -21.14 -11.74
N ASN A 292 6.11 -20.54 -12.87
CA ASN A 292 7.38 -19.81 -12.98
C ASN A 292 7.49 -18.62 -12.02
N LEU A 293 6.36 -18.00 -11.64
CA LEU A 293 6.34 -16.91 -10.68
C LEU A 293 6.49 -17.46 -9.26
N GLY A 294 5.78 -18.53 -8.91
CA GLY A 294 5.90 -19.26 -7.65
C GLY A 294 7.34 -19.73 -7.39
N LYS A 295 8.00 -20.33 -8.38
CA LYS A 295 9.42 -20.74 -8.26
C LYS A 295 10.35 -19.58 -7.92
N LYS A 296 10.18 -18.43 -8.60
CA LYS A 296 10.94 -17.20 -8.29
C LYS A 296 10.68 -16.70 -6.87
N GLU A 297 9.46 -16.85 -6.36
CA GLU A 297 9.14 -16.49 -4.97
C GLU A 297 9.79 -17.46 -3.98
N VAL A 298 9.80 -18.76 -4.25
CA VAL A 298 10.51 -19.78 -3.45
C VAL A 298 12.01 -19.44 -3.34
N ASP A 299 12.66 -19.13 -4.47
CA ASP A 299 14.08 -18.75 -4.49
C ASP A 299 14.34 -17.51 -3.64
N LYS A 300 13.45 -16.51 -3.68
CA LYS A 300 13.54 -15.31 -2.84
C LYS A 300 13.43 -15.66 -1.35
N PHE A 301 12.49 -16.54 -0.97
CA PHE A 301 12.35 -16.96 0.43
C PHE A 301 13.55 -17.73 0.93
N SER A 302 14.13 -18.62 0.12
CA SER A 302 15.36 -19.33 0.47
C SER A 302 16.52 -18.36 0.69
N LEU A 303 16.67 -17.35 -0.19
CA LEU A 303 17.66 -16.30 -0.03
C LEU A 303 17.44 -15.47 1.26
N PHE A 304 16.18 -15.15 1.57
CA PHE A 304 15.82 -14.44 2.79
C PHE A 304 16.13 -15.28 4.03
N ALA A 305 15.83 -16.58 4.00
CA ALA A 305 16.08 -17.50 5.09
C ALA A 305 17.57 -17.58 5.41
N LYS A 306 18.42 -17.76 4.40
CA LYS A 306 19.88 -17.81 4.56
C LYS A 306 20.41 -16.53 5.22
N ALA A 307 20.04 -15.37 4.68
CA ALA A 307 20.45 -14.08 5.24
C ALA A 307 19.95 -13.85 6.67
N ASN A 308 18.69 -14.18 6.95
CA ASN A 308 18.09 -13.99 8.27
C ASN A 308 18.67 -14.96 9.30
N ARG A 309 19.07 -16.17 8.88
CA ARG A 309 19.75 -17.14 9.75
C ARG A 309 21.08 -16.59 10.24
N TYR A 310 21.92 -16.02 9.36
CA TYR A 310 23.15 -15.35 9.80
C TYR A 310 22.88 -14.22 10.79
N CYS A 311 21.86 -13.39 10.55
CA CYS A 311 21.48 -12.32 11.48
C CYS A 311 21.13 -12.87 12.88
N ILE A 312 20.36 -13.95 12.94
CA ILE A 312 19.96 -14.58 14.20
C ILE A 312 21.15 -15.20 14.92
N GLU A 313 22.00 -15.94 14.21
CA GLU A 313 23.22 -16.54 14.78
C GLU A 313 24.13 -15.46 15.38
N LEU A 314 24.30 -14.33 14.69
CA LEU A 314 25.06 -13.20 15.23
C LEU A 314 24.41 -12.61 16.48
N TRP A 315 23.09 -12.41 16.51
CA TRP A 315 22.40 -11.91 17.72
C TRP A 315 22.42 -12.90 18.89
N LEU A 316 22.57 -14.20 18.62
CA LEU A 316 22.78 -15.24 19.64
C LEU A 316 24.25 -15.34 20.10
N GLY A 317 25.17 -14.62 19.45
CA GLY A 317 26.59 -14.59 19.80
C GLY A 317 27.43 -15.66 19.10
N ASN A 318 26.88 -16.37 18.12
CA ASN A 318 27.66 -17.25 17.26
C ASN A 318 28.40 -16.42 16.21
N THR A 319 29.55 -15.86 16.61
CA THR A 319 30.34 -14.96 15.78
C THR A 319 31.14 -15.67 14.68
N GLY A 320 31.26 -17.01 14.73
CA GLY A 320 31.96 -17.82 13.73
C GLY A 320 31.30 -17.80 12.35
N VAL A 321 30.04 -17.36 12.24
CA VAL A 321 29.32 -17.25 10.96
C VAL A 321 29.66 -15.97 10.19
N LEU A 322 30.43 -15.05 10.79
CA LEU A 322 30.63 -13.70 10.24
C LEU A 322 31.27 -13.72 8.86
N ASP A 323 32.32 -14.50 8.65
CA ASP A 323 33.04 -14.56 7.37
C ASP A 323 32.15 -15.13 6.25
N GLU A 324 31.41 -16.20 6.55
CA GLU A 324 30.45 -16.78 5.62
C GLU A 324 29.33 -15.79 5.27
N PHE A 325 28.86 -15.03 6.27
CA PHE A 325 27.85 -14.01 6.06
C PHE A 325 28.37 -12.87 5.17
N VAL A 326 29.60 -12.40 5.39
CA VAL A 326 30.22 -11.36 4.55
C VAL A 326 30.36 -11.83 3.10
N ASN A 327 30.83 -13.06 2.88
CA ASN A 327 30.93 -13.64 1.53
C ASN A 327 29.55 -13.70 0.85
N PHE A 328 28.53 -14.13 1.58
CA PHE A 328 27.15 -14.12 1.10
C PHE A 328 26.68 -12.71 0.71
N LEU A 329 27.07 -11.66 1.47
CA LEU A 329 26.68 -10.28 1.16
C LEU A 329 27.35 -9.73 -0.10
N VAL A 330 28.59 -10.15 -0.40
CA VAL A 330 29.29 -9.80 -1.64
C VAL A 330 28.51 -10.30 -2.86
N GLU A 331 27.97 -11.53 -2.79
CA GLU A 331 27.13 -12.11 -3.85
C GLU A 331 25.73 -11.47 -3.94
N HIS A 332 25.29 -10.80 -2.87
CA HIS A 332 23.93 -10.24 -2.75
C HIS A 332 23.91 -8.78 -2.28
N PRO A 333 24.38 -7.81 -3.10
CA PRO A 333 24.56 -6.42 -2.67
C PRO A 333 23.32 -5.74 -2.12
N LYS A 334 22.12 -6.11 -2.61
CA LYS A 334 20.84 -5.56 -2.14
C LYS A 334 20.55 -5.85 -0.65
N ARG A 335 21.20 -6.85 -0.06
CA ARG A 335 21.04 -7.21 1.35
C ARG A 335 22.01 -6.46 2.27
N ILE A 336 23.11 -5.91 1.73
CA ILE A 336 24.18 -5.29 2.51
C ILE A 336 23.65 -4.27 3.53
N PRO A 337 22.78 -3.30 3.18
CA PRO A 337 22.38 -2.30 4.15
C PRO A 337 21.72 -2.92 5.40
N SER A 338 20.71 -3.77 5.20
CA SER A 338 19.97 -4.34 6.33
C SER A 338 20.85 -5.26 7.18
N SER A 339 21.81 -5.96 6.58
CA SER A 339 22.71 -6.88 7.26
C SER A 339 23.86 -6.17 7.99
N LEU A 340 24.38 -5.06 7.47
CA LEU A 340 25.51 -4.35 8.08
C LEU A 340 25.13 -3.72 9.42
N LEU A 341 23.88 -3.29 9.59
CA LEU A 341 23.34 -2.89 10.89
C LEU A 341 23.45 -4.03 11.92
N VAL A 342 23.11 -5.26 11.52
CA VAL A 342 23.18 -6.44 12.41
C VAL A 342 24.63 -6.78 12.75
N ILE A 343 25.54 -6.72 11.77
CA ILE A 343 26.97 -6.93 11.98
C ILE A 343 27.53 -5.88 12.96
N LEU A 344 27.14 -4.61 12.83
CA LEU A 344 27.52 -3.55 13.76
C LEU A 344 26.99 -3.79 15.18
N GLU A 345 25.71 -4.15 15.32
CA GLU A 345 25.10 -4.49 16.62
C GLU A 345 25.84 -5.65 17.30
N ALA A 346 26.16 -6.71 16.54
CA ALA A 346 26.94 -7.85 17.02
C ALA A 346 28.37 -7.43 17.38
N ALA A 347 29.03 -6.62 16.56
CA ALA A 347 30.38 -6.14 16.83
C ALA A 347 30.47 -5.32 18.11
N ASN A 348 29.47 -4.46 18.36
CA ASN A 348 29.36 -3.70 19.60
C ASN A 348 29.12 -4.59 20.82
N THR A 349 28.31 -5.62 20.67
CA THR A 349 27.92 -6.52 21.76
C THR A 349 29.06 -7.47 22.14
N TYR A 350 29.69 -8.09 21.13
CA TYR A 350 30.72 -9.13 21.31
C TYR A 350 32.15 -8.62 21.12
N ARG A 351 32.33 -7.29 20.98
CA ARG A 351 33.63 -6.61 20.83
C ARG A 351 34.45 -7.10 19.63
N LEU A 352 33.78 -7.37 18.50
CA LEU A 352 34.43 -7.81 17.27
C LEU A 352 35.13 -6.66 16.56
N ASN A 353 36.19 -6.96 15.82
CA ASN A 353 36.81 -6.02 14.90
C ASN A 353 36.24 -6.23 13.50
N ILE A 354 35.44 -5.27 13.02
CA ILE A 354 34.81 -5.31 11.70
C ILE A 354 35.32 -4.20 10.77
N ASP A 355 36.49 -3.62 11.05
CA ASP A 355 37.05 -2.51 10.26
C ASP A 355 37.15 -2.87 8.77
N HIS A 356 37.65 -4.08 8.48
CA HIS A 356 37.75 -4.63 7.12
C HIS A 356 36.38 -4.77 6.42
N ILE A 357 35.30 -5.05 7.16
CA ILE A 357 33.93 -5.18 6.61
C ILE A 357 33.36 -3.80 6.30
N LEU A 358 33.59 -2.82 7.19
CA LEU A 358 33.15 -1.44 6.98
C LEU A 358 33.88 -0.80 5.79
N GLU A 359 35.17 -1.12 5.61
CA GLU A 359 35.95 -0.73 4.43
C GLU A 359 35.42 -1.39 3.16
N LEU A 360 35.18 -2.71 3.20
CA LEU A 360 34.64 -3.46 2.07
C LEU A 360 33.29 -2.94 1.57
N PHE A 361 32.43 -2.48 2.49
CA PHE A 361 31.08 -1.99 2.19
C PHE A 361 30.91 -0.48 2.38
N ALA A 362 31.97 0.30 2.26
CA ALA A 362 31.94 1.75 2.48
C ALA A 362 30.87 2.46 1.62
N ASP A 363 30.68 2.01 0.38
CA ASP A 363 29.73 2.61 -0.57
C ASP A 363 28.27 2.16 -0.37
N ALA A 364 28.02 1.18 0.50
CA ALA A 364 26.68 0.59 0.67
C ALA A 364 25.67 1.53 1.38
N TYR A 365 26.15 2.62 1.98
CA TYR A 365 25.32 3.61 2.66
C TYR A 365 25.60 5.02 2.12
N PRO A 366 24.69 5.61 1.32
CA PRO A 366 24.85 6.99 0.89
C PRO A 366 24.79 7.94 2.09
N SER A 367 25.62 8.98 2.10
CA SER A 367 25.68 9.98 3.17
C SER A 367 24.43 10.89 3.26
N ILE A 368 23.48 10.74 2.34
CA ILE A 368 22.30 11.60 2.21
C ILE A 368 21.05 10.86 2.76
N PRO A 369 20.34 11.41 3.75
CA PRO A 369 19.08 10.85 4.21
C PRO A 369 18.03 10.96 3.11
N GLN A 370 17.52 9.83 2.63
CA GLN A 370 16.35 9.81 1.73
C GLN A 370 15.10 10.25 2.51
N GLN A 371 14.15 10.92 1.85
CA GLN A 371 12.92 11.48 2.44
C GLN A 371 11.93 10.45 3.03
N ASN A 372 12.21 9.14 2.93
CA ASN A 372 11.34 8.09 3.44
C ASN A 372 11.55 7.86 4.95
N VAL A 373 10.49 7.93 5.75
CA VAL A 373 10.51 7.76 7.22
C VAL A 373 11.14 6.44 7.67
N VAL A 374 10.86 5.33 6.96
CA VAL A 374 11.42 4.00 7.28
C VAL A 374 12.92 3.97 6.98
N PHE A 375 13.33 4.60 5.87
CA PHE A 375 14.74 4.74 5.53
C PHE A 375 15.46 5.61 6.55
N ALA A 376 14.89 6.76 6.93
CA ALA A 376 15.44 7.66 7.93
C ALA A 376 15.68 6.97 9.28
N GLN A 377 14.74 6.13 9.73
CA GLN A 377 14.92 5.37 10.98
C GLN A 377 16.04 4.32 10.88
N ARG A 378 16.11 3.57 9.77
CA ARG A 378 17.18 2.59 9.55
C ARG A 378 18.54 3.26 9.43
N HIS A 379 18.59 4.39 8.74
CA HIS A 379 19.77 5.22 8.56
C HIS A 379 20.27 5.75 9.90
N TYR A 380 19.40 6.36 10.72
CA TYR A 380 19.73 6.77 12.08
C TYR A 380 20.31 5.61 12.90
N ARG A 381 19.64 4.45 12.91
CA ARG A 381 20.10 3.27 13.68
C ARG A 381 21.48 2.80 13.25
N PHE A 382 21.75 2.77 11.95
CA PHE A 382 23.04 2.39 11.41
C PHE A 382 24.16 3.32 11.90
N TYR A 383 24.00 4.63 11.71
CA TYR A 383 25.03 5.59 12.14
C TYR A 383 25.16 5.65 13.66
N TYR A 384 24.07 5.47 14.41
CA TYR A 384 24.13 5.36 15.86
C TYR A 384 24.98 4.17 16.28
N GLN A 385 24.73 2.97 15.74
CA GLN A 385 25.54 1.78 16.04
C GLN A 385 27.00 1.93 15.57
N LYS A 386 27.23 2.62 14.44
CA LYS A 386 28.58 2.97 13.98
C LYS A 386 29.31 3.88 14.97
N ALA A 387 28.62 4.86 15.56
CA ALA A 387 29.19 5.72 16.58
C ALA A 387 29.57 4.94 17.84
N ILE A 388 28.69 4.06 18.32
CA ILE A 388 28.98 3.16 19.45
C ILE A 388 30.20 2.28 19.14
N TYR A 389 30.31 1.78 17.91
CA TYR A 389 31.47 1.01 17.47
C TYR A 389 32.76 1.83 17.53
N ALA A 390 32.75 3.05 17.00
CA ALA A 390 33.89 3.96 17.09
C ALA A 390 34.31 4.23 18.55
N PHE A 391 33.35 4.44 19.46
CA PHE A 391 33.64 4.59 20.89
C PHE A 391 34.27 3.34 21.52
N ASN A 392 33.73 2.16 21.24
CA ASN A 392 34.28 0.89 21.72
C ASN A 392 35.72 0.65 21.21
N ARG A 393 36.06 1.22 20.05
CA ARG A 393 37.40 1.18 19.43
C ARG A 393 38.28 2.37 19.84
N LYS A 394 37.85 3.21 20.79
CA LYS A 394 38.53 4.42 21.28
C LYS A 394 38.78 5.48 20.20
N ARG A 395 37.99 5.47 19.11
CA ARG A 395 37.99 6.49 18.06
C ARG A 395 37.01 7.61 18.43
N PHE A 396 37.29 8.29 19.53
CA PHE A 396 36.34 9.23 20.15
C PHE A 396 35.92 10.37 19.22
N ALA A 397 36.87 10.96 18.47
CA ALA A 397 36.58 12.03 17.54
C ALA A 397 35.58 11.61 16.45
N GLU A 398 35.78 10.43 15.85
CA GLU A 398 34.88 9.86 14.84
C GLU A 398 33.49 9.53 15.43
N GLY A 399 33.47 8.91 16.61
CA GLY A 399 32.23 8.56 17.30
C GLY A 399 31.40 9.80 17.64
N LEU A 400 32.02 10.84 18.17
CA LEU A 400 31.36 12.11 18.50
C LEU A 400 30.80 12.80 17.25
N GLU A 401 31.56 12.86 16.16
CA GLU A 401 31.08 13.43 14.90
C GLU A 401 29.87 12.67 14.36
N THR A 402 29.90 11.34 14.47
CA THR A 402 28.79 10.47 14.06
C THR A 402 27.56 10.64 14.96
N ILE A 403 27.73 10.79 16.27
CA ILE A 403 26.63 11.11 17.20
C ILE A 403 26.00 12.47 16.88
N LEU A 404 26.80 13.49 16.57
CA LEU A 404 26.29 14.80 16.18
C LEU A 404 25.48 14.74 14.89
N TYR A 405 25.92 13.93 13.92
CA TYR A 405 25.14 13.63 12.73
C TYR A 405 23.78 13.00 13.09
N CYS A 406 23.78 11.94 13.90
CA CYS A 406 22.55 11.28 14.37
C CYS A 406 21.61 12.25 15.11
N LEU A 407 22.13 13.10 15.99
CA LEU A 407 21.37 14.11 16.72
C LEU A 407 20.69 15.11 15.77
N SER A 408 21.42 15.56 14.74
CA SER A 408 20.86 16.47 13.73
C SER A 408 19.70 15.85 12.95
N LEU A 409 19.76 14.53 12.69
CA LEU A 409 18.69 13.79 12.03
C LEU A 409 17.47 13.62 12.95
N SER A 410 17.69 13.26 14.21
CA SER A 410 16.60 12.97 15.15
C SER A 410 15.83 14.22 15.54
N ILE A 411 16.50 15.36 15.73
CA ILE A 411 15.85 16.66 16.02
C ILE A 411 14.99 17.09 14.83
N ARG A 412 15.54 17.06 13.60
CA ARG A 412 14.78 17.42 12.39
C ARG A 412 13.56 16.54 12.16
N ALA A 413 13.63 15.28 12.59
CA ALA A 413 12.53 14.33 12.48
C ALA A 413 11.59 14.31 13.71
N HIS A 414 11.75 15.23 14.67
CA HIS A 414 11.00 15.29 15.94
C HIS A 414 11.00 13.95 16.72
N LYS A 415 12.14 13.24 16.69
CA LYS A 415 12.36 11.96 17.37
C LYS A 415 13.02 12.16 18.73
N TYR A 416 12.23 12.60 19.71
CA TYR A 416 12.73 13.01 21.03
C TYR A 416 13.53 11.94 21.77
N ARG A 417 13.11 10.67 21.71
CA ARG A 417 13.82 9.56 22.37
C ARG A 417 15.20 9.36 21.76
N GLU A 418 15.28 9.32 20.43
CA GLU A 418 16.52 9.21 19.68
C GLU A 418 17.45 10.40 19.94
N SER A 419 16.92 11.63 19.98
CA SER A 419 17.68 12.82 20.34
C SER A 419 18.28 12.71 21.75
N LEU A 420 17.49 12.25 22.73
CA LEU A 420 17.97 12.04 24.10
C LEU A 420 19.11 11.01 24.15
N MET A 421 18.99 9.90 23.41
CA MET A 421 20.05 8.88 23.33
C MET A 421 21.36 9.49 22.80
N CYS A 422 21.28 10.30 21.74
CA CYS A 422 22.46 10.97 21.18
C CYS A 422 23.09 11.96 22.18
N VAL A 423 22.28 12.73 22.91
CA VAL A 423 22.74 13.65 23.96
C VAL A 423 23.45 12.89 25.08
N MET A 424 22.89 11.76 25.53
CA MET A 424 23.49 10.93 26.56
C MET A 424 24.85 10.36 26.13
N GLU A 425 24.95 9.83 24.91
CA GLU A 425 26.23 9.32 24.38
C GLU A 425 27.26 10.44 24.19
N PHE A 426 26.86 11.62 23.69
CA PHE A 426 27.78 12.75 23.57
C PHE A 426 28.35 13.15 24.94
N ASN A 427 27.48 13.33 25.94
CA ASN A 427 27.89 13.75 27.29
C ASN A 427 28.82 12.72 27.96
N LYS A 428 28.60 11.42 27.71
CA LYS A 428 29.47 10.35 28.23
C LYS A 428 30.92 10.46 27.75
N PHE A 429 31.14 11.05 26.56
CA PHE A 429 32.46 11.20 25.95
C PHE A 429 32.87 12.68 25.78
N ASP A 430 32.23 13.62 26.48
CA ASP A 430 32.49 15.07 26.33
C ASP A 430 33.95 15.47 26.66
N GLU A 431 34.62 14.73 27.54
CA GLU A 431 36.03 14.96 27.87
C GLU A 431 36.97 14.76 26.66
N TYR A 432 36.55 13.96 25.67
CA TYR A 432 37.30 13.71 24.44
C TYR A 432 36.84 14.59 23.26
N ALA A 433 35.82 15.43 23.45
CA ALA A 433 35.27 16.25 22.39
C ALA A 433 36.11 17.49 22.14
N SER A 434 36.39 17.77 20.87
CA SER A 434 37.04 19.02 20.45
C SER A 434 36.12 20.23 20.68
N ASP A 435 36.71 21.42 20.82
CA ASP A 435 35.94 22.66 20.96
C ASP A 435 34.95 22.86 19.82
N SER A 436 35.35 22.53 18.59
CA SER A 436 34.46 22.57 17.42
C SER A 436 33.25 21.65 17.57
N GLN A 437 33.43 20.44 18.11
CA GLN A 437 32.33 19.50 18.33
C GLN A 437 31.41 19.97 19.46
N LYS A 438 31.96 20.57 20.53
CA LYS A 438 31.17 21.16 21.61
C LYS A 438 30.33 22.35 21.14
N VAL A 439 30.89 23.19 20.25
CA VAL A 439 30.14 24.28 19.61
C VAL A 439 29.03 23.71 18.73
N LYS A 440 29.34 22.75 17.85
CA LYS A 440 28.35 22.09 16.97
C LYS A 440 27.22 21.43 17.77
N PHE A 441 27.53 20.77 18.88
CA PHE A 441 26.53 20.19 19.79
C PHE A 441 25.55 21.24 20.31
N LYS A 442 26.07 22.37 20.82
CA LYS A 442 25.26 23.48 21.32
C LYS A 442 24.40 24.09 20.22
N ASP A 443 24.95 24.26 19.02
CA ASP A 443 24.23 24.84 17.88
C ASP A 443 23.09 23.94 17.40
N ILE A 444 23.32 22.62 17.33
CA ILE A 444 22.28 21.64 16.98
C ILE A 444 21.14 21.68 18.00
N LEU A 445 21.45 21.77 19.30
CA LEU A 445 20.42 21.86 20.35
C LEU A 445 19.65 23.18 20.31
N LYS A 446 20.34 24.31 20.06
CA LYS A 446 19.71 25.63 19.94
C LYS A 446 18.80 25.75 18.72
N GLY A 447 19.19 25.15 17.58
CA GLY A 447 18.37 25.15 16.36
C GLY A 447 17.22 24.13 16.37
N GLY A 448 17.12 23.30 17.42
CA GLY A 448 16.04 22.35 17.64
C GLY A 448 14.97 22.81 18.63
N ILE A 449 15.17 23.97 19.26
CA ILE A 449 14.21 24.72 20.09
C ILE A 449 13.56 25.77 19.20
#